data_AF-A0AAE3SI05-F1
#
_entry.id   AF-A0AAE3SI05-F1
#
_cell.length_a   1.000
_cell.length_b   1.000
_cell.length_c   1.000
_cell.angle_alpha   90.00
_cell.angle_beta   90.00
_cell.angle_gamma   90.00
#
_symmetry.space_group_name_H-M   'P 1'
#
loop_
_entity.id
_entity.type
_entity.pdbx_description
1 polymer ?
#
loop_
_entity_poly.entity_id
_entity_poly.type
_entity_poly.pdbx_seq_one_letter_code
_entity_poly.pdbx_strand_id
1 'polypeptide(L)'
;SASIHQNSDNAIETAKVSEEANNDSNKVNEHAQEANKAMAFISQKIYIINDIAMQTNILALNASVEASRAGEHGRGFAIVAGEVRKLAEQSKIAADEINTLTKKGLDLASITGNLMTDIIPKISTTTMLVQEIAAASQEQNNGASQVNSAIQQLNEITQENAAASEELASSAEMLADQAENLKSTISFFKID
;
A
#
# COMPACT_ATOMS: atom_id res chain seq x y z
N SER A 1 -11.87 7.47 -25.54
CA SER A 1 -11.53 6.06 -25.25
C SER A 1 -10.11 5.91 -24.70
N ALA A 2 -9.07 6.50 -25.32
CA ALA A 2 -7.68 6.34 -24.89
C ALA A 2 -7.43 6.60 -23.40
N SER A 3 -7.98 7.69 -22.84
CA SER A 3 -7.82 8.01 -21.41
C SER A 3 -8.58 7.06 -20.48
N ILE A 4 -9.71 6.48 -20.92
CA ILE A 4 -10.48 5.50 -20.13
C ILE A 4 -9.75 4.16 -20.10
N HIS A 5 -9.23 3.73 -21.25
CA HIS A 5 -8.40 2.53 -21.34
C HIS A 5 -7.15 2.65 -20.47
N GLN A 6 -6.44 3.77 -20.60
CA GLN A 6 -5.26 4.05 -19.78
C GLN A 6 -5.59 4.08 -18.28
N ASN A 7 -6.75 4.61 -17.88
CA ASN A 7 -7.18 4.58 -16.48
C ASN A 7 -7.43 3.16 -15.98
N SER A 8 -8.02 2.29 -16.81
CA SER A 8 -8.19 0.86 -16.51
C SER A 8 -6.84 0.16 -16.33
N ASP A 9 -5.90 0.37 -17.26
CA ASP A 9 -4.56 -0.23 -17.21
C ASP A 9 -3.79 0.23 -15.97
N ASN A 10 -3.80 1.55 -15.70
CA ASN A 10 -3.16 2.13 -14.51
C ASN A 10 -3.77 1.57 -13.22
N ALA A 11 -5.07 1.35 -13.18
CA ALA A 11 -5.74 0.76 -12.03
C ALA A 11 -5.31 -0.71 -11.85
N ILE A 12 -5.26 -1.52 -12.90
CA ILE A 12 -4.78 -2.90 -12.82
C ILE A 12 -3.33 -2.95 -12.32
N GLU A 13 -2.45 -2.10 -12.84
CA GLU A 13 -1.06 -2.01 -12.40
C GLU A 13 -0.96 -1.58 -10.92
N THR A 14 -1.74 -0.57 -10.52
CA THR A 14 -1.78 -0.10 -9.12
C THR A 14 -2.30 -1.18 -8.17
N ALA A 15 -3.28 -1.98 -8.59
CA ALA A 15 -3.79 -3.10 -7.79
C ALA A 15 -2.70 -4.16 -7.55
N LYS A 16 -1.93 -4.48 -8.59
CA LYS A 16 -0.79 -5.40 -8.48
C LYS A 16 0.28 -4.87 -7.51
N VAL A 17 0.68 -3.60 -7.63
CA VAL A 17 1.64 -2.98 -6.71
C VAL A 17 1.11 -2.98 -5.28
N SER A 18 -0.19 -2.75 -5.08
CA SER A 18 -0.81 -2.78 -3.76
C SER A 18 -0.83 -4.20 -3.16
N GLU A 19 -1.02 -5.23 -3.97
CA GLU A 19 -0.91 -6.63 -3.54
C GLU A 19 0.52 -7.00 -3.13
N GLU A 20 1.51 -6.60 -3.91
CA GLU A 20 2.94 -6.76 -3.56
C GLU A 20 3.27 -6.05 -2.25
N ALA A 21 2.82 -4.80 -2.09
CA ALA A 21 3.00 -4.03 -0.86
C ALA A 21 2.33 -4.68 0.37
N ASN A 22 1.19 -5.34 0.18
CA ASN A 22 0.51 -6.09 1.23
C ASN A 22 1.35 -7.30 1.66
N ASN A 23 1.86 -8.09 0.70
CA ASN A 23 2.74 -9.22 0.99
C ASN A 23 4.01 -8.78 1.73
N ASP A 24 4.65 -7.71 1.27
CA ASP A 24 5.85 -7.19 1.92
C ASP A 24 5.57 -6.63 3.32
N SER A 25 4.42 -5.98 3.53
CA SER A 25 3.98 -5.54 4.86
C SER A 25 3.75 -6.71 5.82
N ASN A 26 3.22 -7.84 5.34
CA ASN A 26 3.07 -9.06 6.14
C ASN A 26 4.43 -9.63 6.54
N LYS A 27 5.40 -9.70 5.61
CA LYS A 27 6.78 -10.14 5.93
C LYS A 27 7.45 -9.23 6.96
N VAL A 28 7.27 -7.91 6.84
CA VAL A 28 7.78 -6.94 7.83
C VAL A 28 7.18 -7.21 9.21
N ASN A 29 5.88 -7.49 9.29
CA ASN A 29 5.22 -7.85 10.53
C ASN A 29 5.76 -9.17 11.13
N GLU A 30 5.98 -10.20 10.30
CA GLU A 30 6.60 -11.46 10.73
C GLU A 30 8.02 -11.23 11.28
N HIS A 31 8.86 -10.49 10.57
CA HIS A 31 10.22 -10.16 11.03
C HIS A 31 10.22 -9.32 12.31
N ALA A 32 9.26 -8.41 12.48
CA ALA A 32 9.10 -7.67 13.73
C ALA A 32 8.76 -8.61 14.91
N GLN A 33 7.92 -9.63 14.69
CA GLN A 33 7.63 -10.65 15.69
C GLN A 33 8.86 -11.53 16.02
N GLU A 34 9.65 -11.90 15.01
CA GLU A 34 10.90 -12.64 15.21
C GLU A 34 11.92 -11.81 16.01
N ALA A 35 12.07 -10.52 15.66
CA ALA A 35 12.93 -9.59 16.39
C ALA A 35 12.49 -9.46 17.86
N ASN A 36 11.19 -9.39 18.13
CA ASN A 36 10.64 -9.40 19.49
C ASN A 36 11.04 -10.67 20.26
N LYS A 37 10.89 -11.85 19.66
CA LYS A 37 11.30 -13.13 20.29
C LYS A 37 12.80 -13.15 20.57
N ALA A 38 13.62 -12.71 19.63
CA ALA A 38 15.07 -12.64 19.78
C ALA A 38 15.49 -11.69 20.92
N MET A 39 14.90 -10.49 20.98
CA MET A 39 15.17 -9.53 22.05
C MET A 39 14.71 -10.04 23.42
N ALA A 40 13.56 -10.70 23.51
CA ALA A 40 13.11 -11.32 24.76
C ALA A 40 14.10 -12.40 25.25
N PHE A 41 14.61 -13.22 24.33
CA PHE A 41 15.63 -14.22 24.64
C PHE A 41 16.95 -13.60 25.08
N ILE A 42 17.41 -12.53 24.41
CA ILE A 42 18.60 -11.77 24.80
C ILE A 42 18.42 -11.22 26.22
N SER A 43 17.27 -10.59 26.52
CA SER A 43 16.96 -10.06 27.85
C SER A 43 17.07 -11.14 28.93
N GLN A 44 16.55 -12.35 28.67
CA GLN A 44 16.68 -13.49 29.58
C GLN A 44 18.15 -13.90 29.79
N LYS A 45 18.98 -13.93 28.75
CA LYS A 45 20.41 -14.26 28.87
C LYS A 45 21.18 -13.20 29.64
N ILE A 46 20.86 -11.93 29.43
CA ILE A 46 21.46 -10.81 30.16
C ILE A 46 21.11 -10.86 31.65
N TYR A 47 19.89 -11.28 32.01
CA TYR A 47 19.52 -11.51 33.41
C TYR A 47 20.42 -12.54 34.09
N ILE A 48 20.71 -13.65 33.40
CA ILE A 48 21.63 -14.69 33.90
C ILE A 48 23.06 -14.13 34.06
N ILE A 49 23.53 -13.33 33.11
CA ILE A 49 24.86 -12.69 33.19
C ILE A 49 24.93 -11.73 34.38
N ASN A 50 23.88 -10.96 34.63
CA ASN A 50 23.79 -10.06 35.79
C ASN A 50 23.87 -10.85 37.12
N ASP A 51 23.16 -11.97 37.21
CA ASP A 51 23.21 -12.86 38.39
C ASP A 51 24.61 -13.45 38.60
N ILE A 52 25.26 -13.93 37.52
CA ILE A 52 26.65 -14.42 37.57
C ILE A 52 27.61 -13.32 38.05
N ALA A 53 27.47 -12.10 37.53
CA ALA A 53 28.29 -10.95 37.93
C ALA A 53 28.10 -10.64 39.42
N MET A 54 26.85 -10.67 39.92
CA MET A 54 26.54 -10.48 41.33
C MET A 54 27.16 -11.58 42.22
N GLN A 55 27.01 -12.85 41.84
CA GLN A 55 27.59 -13.98 42.56
C GLN A 55 29.12 -13.90 42.59
N THR A 56 29.74 -13.55 41.45
CA THR A 56 31.19 -13.35 41.34
C THR A 56 31.68 -12.21 42.23
N ASN A 57 30.92 -11.12 42.31
CA ASN A 57 31.21 -10.00 43.21
C ASN A 57 31.16 -10.43 44.69
N ILE A 58 30.18 -11.24 45.08
CA ILE A 58 30.07 -11.79 46.45
C ILE A 58 31.23 -12.76 46.76
N LEU A 59 31.57 -13.64 45.82
CA LEU A 59 32.70 -14.56 45.94
C LEU A 59 34.03 -13.81 46.09
N ALA A 60 34.25 -12.77 45.29
CA ALA A 60 35.42 -11.92 45.37
C ALA A 60 35.50 -11.15 46.70
N LEU A 61 34.36 -10.67 47.21
CA LEU A 61 34.29 -10.05 48.53
C LEU A 61 34.69 -11.02 49.63
N ASN A 62 34.14 -12.24 49.62
CA ASN A 62 34.48 -13.29 50.59
C ASN A 62 35.96 -13.66 50.53
N ALA A 63 36.53 -13.78 49.32
CA ALA A 63 37.94 -14.04 49.12
C ALA A 63 38.83 -12.90 49.66
N SER A 64 38.41 -11.64 49.47
CA SER A 64 39.11 -10.47 50.02
C SER A 64 39.10 -10.46 51.56
N VAL A 65 38.00 -10.89 52.18
CA VAL A 65 37.88 -11.00 53.65
C VAL A 65 38.80 -12.11 54.17
N GLU A 66 38.79 -13.29 53.55
CA GLU A 66 39.63 -14.41 53.99
C GLU A 66 41.12 -14.13 53.76
N ALA A 67 41.47 -13.46 52.67
CA ALA A 67 42.83 -12.98 52.41
C ALA A 67 43.31 -11.99 53.48
N SER A 68 42.43 -11.10 53.95
CA SER A 68 42.74 -10.21 55.07
C SER A 68 42.95 -10.97 56.38
N ARG A 69 42.20 -12.06 56.58
CA ARG A 69 42.31 -12.93 57.76
C ARG A 69 43.60 -13.74 57.80
N ALA A 70 44.16 -14.10 56.64
CA ALA A 70 45.43 -14.79 56.49
C ALA A 70 46.67 -13.90 56.67
N GLY A 71 46.51 -12.58 56.87
CA GLY A 71 47.59 -11.64 57.14
C GLY A 71 48.59 -11.53 55.98
N GLU A 72 49.89 -11.61 56.28
CA GLU A 72 50.98 -11.49 55.28
C GLU A 72 50.89 -12.55 54.17
N HIS A 73 50.41 -13.77 54.48
CA HIS A 73 50.27 -14.85 53.49
C HIS A 73 49.12 -14.63 52.50
N GLY A 74 48.16 -13.76 52.83
CA GLY A 74 46.99 -13.46 51.99
C GLY A 74 47.15 -12.26 51.06
N ARG A 75 48.25 -11.50 51.12
CA ARG A 75 48.44 -10.26 50.34
C ARG A 75 48.25 -10.44 48.84
N GLY A 76 48.82 -11.51 48.25
CA GLY A 76 48.64 -11.80 46.82
C GLY A 76 47.20 -12.15 46.45
N PHE A 77 46.51 -12.92 47.31
CA PHE A 77 45.10 -13.28 47.12
C PHE A 77 44.17 -12.07 47.24
N ALA A 78 44.47 -11.12 48.14
CA ALA A 78 43.68 -9.90 48.29
C ALA A 78 43.69 -9.03 47.02
N ILE A 79 44.84 -8.93 46.33
CA ILE A 79 44.96 -8.19 45.06
C ILE A 79 44.11 -8.85 43.97
N VAL A 80 44.23 -10.18 43.83
CA VAL A 80 43.43 -10.93 42.83
C VAL A 80 41.94 -10.80 43.13
N ALA A 81 41.52 -10.91 44.38
CA ALA A 81 40.12 -10.74 44.78
C ALA A 81 39.59 -9.33 44.44
N GLY A 82 40.40 -8.29 44.64
CA GLY A 82 40.06 -6.92 44.25
C GLY A 82 39.85 -6.76 42.75
N GLU A 83 40.72 -7.35 41.92
CA GLU A 83 40.61 -7.28 40.46
C GLU A 83 39.39 -8.07 39.96
N VAL A 84 39.13 -9.26 40.51
CA VAL A 84 37.92 -10.05 40.20
C VAL A 84 36.65 -9.26 40.57
N ARG A 85 36.65 -8.57 41.72
CA ARG A 85 35.52 -7.73 42.14
C ARG A 85 35.26 -6.60 41.14
N LYS A 86 36.32 -5.93 40.69
CA LYS A 86 36.23 -4.84 39.70
C LYS A 86 35.70 -5.33 38.36
N LEU A 87 36.16 -6.49 37.89
CA LEU A 87 35.64 -7.13 36.67
C LEU A 87 34.15 -7.49 36.80
N ALA A 88 33.75 -8.04 37.94
CA ALA A 88 32.35 -8.38 38.21
C ALA A 88 31.44 -7.13 38.19
N GLU A 89 31.88 -6.02 38.79
CA GLU A 89 31.16 -4.75 38.76
C GLU A 89 31.04 -4.18 37.33
N GLN A 90 32.12 -4.25 36.55
CA GLN A 90 32.09 -3.87 35.13
C GLN A 90 31.14 -4.74 34.30
N SER A 91 31.14 -6.06 34.51
CA SER A 91 30.20 -6.98 33.84
C SER A 91 28.74 -6.66 34.17
N LYS A 92 28.45 -6.28 35.43
CA LYS A 92 27.11 -5.87 35.84
C LYS A 92 26.65 -4.62 35.10
N ILE A 93 27.47 -3.58 35.04
CA ILE A 93 27.15 -2.33 34.34
C ILE A 93 26.85 -2.61 32.86
N ALA A 94 27.71 -3.38 32.20
CA ALA A 94 27.49 -3.77 30.80
C ALA A 94 26.19 -4.57 30.61
N ALA A 95 25.87 -5.50 31.53
CA ALA A 95 24.62 -6.23 31.49
C ALA A 95 23.39 -5.30 31.64
N ASP A 96 23.44 -4.31 32.54
CA ASP A 96 22.36 -3.34 32.73
C ASP A 96 22.15 -2.45 31.50
N GLU A 97 23.23 -2.03 30.84
CA GLU A 97 23.19 -1.28 29.58
C GLU A 97 22.55 -2.10 28.44
N ILE A 98 22.98 -3.36 28.26
CA ILE A 98 22.40 -4.23 27.24
C ILE A 98 20.92 -4.49 27.53
N ASN A 99 20.53 -4.70 28.79
CA ASN A 99 19.13 -4.89 29.16
C ASN A 99 18.27 -3.67 28.78
N THR A 100 18.79 -2.47 29.02
CA THR A 100 18.12 -1.22 28.63
C THR A 100 17.94 -1.12 27.11
N LEU A 101 18.98 -1.42 26.34
CA LEU A 101 18.90 -1.44 24.87
C LEU A 101 17.92 -2.50 24.36
N THR A 102 17.91 -3.68 24.99
CA THR A 102 17.04 -4.80 24.62
C THR A 102 15.57 -4.45 24.85
N LYS A 103 15.24 -3.80 25.98
CA LYS A 103 13.88 -3.29 26.25
C LYS A 103 13.42 -2.28 25.21
N LYS A 104 14.29 -1.33 24.86
CA LYS A 104 14.00 -0.37 23.78
C LYS A 104 13.78 -1.06 22.44
N GLY A 105 14.53 -2.13 22.15
CA GLY A 105 14.36 -2.96 20.96
C GLY A 105 13.00 -3.68 20.93
N LEU A 106 12.57 -4.24 22.07
CA LEU A 106 11.23 -4.84 22.22
C LEU A 106 10.12 -3.81 21.96
N ASP A 107 10.22 -2.63 22.56
CA ASP A 107 9.22 -1.58 22.37
C ASP A 107 9.12 -1.16 20.90
N LEU A 108 10.26 -0.99 20.22
CA LEU A 108 10.29 -0.62 18.80
C LEU A 108 9.68 -1.70 17.89
N ALA A 109 10.02 -2.97 18.12
CA ALA A 109 9.47 -4.08 17.35
C ALA A 109 7.96 -4.23 17.61
N SER A 110 7.49 -4.01 18.83
CA SER A 110 6.07 -3.98 19.19
C SER A 110 5.31 -2.86 18.47
N ILE A 111 5.82 -1.62 18.52
CA ILE A 111 5.25 -0.47 17.80
C ILE A 111 5.19 -0.75 16.29
N THR A 112 6.24 -1.34 15.74
CA THR A 112 6.30 -1.70 14.31
C THR A 112 5.20 -2.70 13.95
N GLY A 113 5.01 -3.76 14.74
CA GLY A 113 3.94 -4.74 14.52
C GLY A 113 2.53 -4.14 14.62
N ASN A 114 2.32 -3.23 15.58
CA ASN A 114 1.03 -2.52 15.70
C ASN A 114 0.75 -1.63 14.49
N LEU A 115 1.75 -0.87 14.02
CA LEU A 115 1.61 -0.04 12.82
C LEU A 115 1.31 -0.88 11.58
N MET A 116 1.93 -2.05 11.44
CA MET A 116 1.62 -2.97 10.33
C MET A 116 0.21 -3.53 10.43
N THR A 117 -0.29 -3.81 11.63
CA THR A 117 -1.67 -4.25 11.87
C THR A 117 -2.69 -3.19 11.41
N ASP A 118 -2.34 -1.91 11.49
CA ASP A 118 -3.18 -0.81 11.00
C ASP A 118 -3.03 -0.53 9.49
N ILE A 119 -1.84 -0.77 8.93
CA ILE A 119 -1.53 -0.48 7.51
C ILE A 119 -2.04 -1.58 6.58
N ILE A 120 -1.89 -2.85 6.94
CA ILE A 120 -2.29 -3.99 6.09
C ILE A 120 -3.75 -3.88 5.64
N PRO A 121 -4.73 -3.57 6.52
CA PRO A 121 -6.12 -3.36 6.11
C PRO A 121 -6.29 -2.20 5.14
N LYS A 122 -5.57 -1.09 5.33
CA LYS A 122 -5.65 0.10 4.46
C LYS A 122 -5.11 -0.19 3.06
N ILE A 123 -4.04 -0.96 2.96
CA ILE A 123 -3.52 -1.43 1.66
C ILE A 123 -4.55 -2.33 0.99
N SER A 124 -5.15 -3.27 1.73
CA SER A 124 -6.20 -4.15 1.20
C SER A 124 -7.42 -3.37 0.68
N THR A 125 -7.89 -2.38 1.43
CA THR A 125 -8.97 -1.47 0.97
C THR A 125 -8.55 -0.69 -0.27
N THR A 126 -7.30 -0.22 -0.34
CA THR A 126 -6.78 0.48 -1.53
C THR A 126 -6.79 -0.43 -2.75
N THR A 127 -6.34 -1.69 -2.62
CA THR A 127 -6.41 -2.69 -3.70
C THR A 127 -7.85 -2.87 -4.19
N MET A 128 -8.81 -3.01 -3.28
CA MET A 128 -10.23 -3.19 -3.61
C MET A 128 -10.79 -1.99 -4.38
N LEU A 129 -10.57 -0.77 -3.89
CA LEU A 129 -11.04 0.47 -4.54
C LEU A 129 -10.44 0.64 -5.93
N VAL A 130 -9.17 0.29 -6.09
CA VAL A 130 -8.49 0.37 -7.39
C VAL A 130 -9.04 -0.67 -8.37
N GLN A 131 -9.35 -1.88 -7.92
CA GLN A 131 -10.03 -2.89 -8.75
C GLN A 131 -11.43 -2.42 -9.19
N GLU A 132 -12.17 -1.73 -8.31
CA GLU A 132 -13.44 -1.10 -8.68
C GLU A 132 -13.26 -0.01 -9.75
N ILE A 133 -12.20 0.80 -9.67
CA ILE A 133 -11.87 1.80 -10.70
C ILE A 133 -11.59 1.12 -12.05
N ALA A 134 -10.86 0.00 -12.06
CA ALA A 134 -10.59 -0.75 -13.29
C ALA A 134 -11.90 -1.27 -13.92
N ALA A 135 -12.78 -1.88 -13.10
CA ALA A 135 -14.07 -2.38 -13.55
C ALA A 135 -14.97 -1.26 -14.09
N ALA A 136 -15.09 -0.15 -13.36
CA ALA A 136 -15.87 1.01 -13.77
C ALA A 136 -15.32 1.67 -15.05
N SER A 137 -13.98 1.73 -15.20
CA SER A 137 -13.35 2.25 -16.42
C SER A 137 -13.66 1.35 -17.62
N GLN A 138 -13.67 0.03 -17.44
CA GLN A 138 -14.05 -0.90 -18.50
C GLN A 138 -15.51 -0.72 -18.92
N GLU A 139 -16.43 -0.55 -17.96
CA GLU A 139 -17.84 -0.26 -18.24
C GLU A 139 -18.03 1.07 -18.98
N GLN A 140 -17.34 2.13 -18.54
CA GLN A 140 -17.33 3.42 -19.21
C GLN A 140 -16.82 3.32 -20.65
N ASN A 141 -15.80 2.50 -20.91
CA ASN A 141 -15.26 2.30 -22.25
C ASN A 141 -16.31 1.65 -23.18
N ASN A 142 -17.01 0.64 -22.67
CA ASN A 142 -18.11 -0.01 -23.40
C ASN A 142 -19.25 0.98 -23.68
N GLY A 143 -19.67 1.77 -22.69
CA GLY A 143 -20.70 2.80 -22.84
C GLY A 143 -20.28 3.88 -23.85
N ALA A 144 -19.03 4.34 -23.80
CA ALA A 144 -18.50 5.30 -24.76
C ALA A 144 -18.50 4.75 -26.19
N SER A 145 -18.18 3.47 -26.37
CA SER A 145 -18.26 2.81 -27.69
C SER A 145 -19.69 2.75 -28.20
N GLN A 146 -20.67 2.44 -27.36
CA GLN A 146 -22.09 2.42 -27.74
C GLN A 146 -22.60 3.81 -28.13
N VAL A 147 -22.25 4.84 -27.36
CA VAL A 147 -22.59 6.24 -27.69
C VAL A 147 -21.98 6.63 -29.03
N ASN A 148 -20.72 6.27 -29.28
CA ASN A 148 -20.07 6.57 -30.55
C ASN A 148 -20.79 5.91 -31.74
N SER A 149 -21.21 4.64 -31.60
CA SER A 149 -22.00 3.95 -32.64
C SER A 149 -23.36 4.62 -32.86
N ALA A 150 -24.05 5.02 -31.79
CA ALA A 150 -25.34 5.72 -31.90
C ALA A 150 -25.20 7.10 -32.59
N ILE A 151 -24.10 7.82 -32.34
CA ILE A 151 -23.80 9.08 -33.03
C ILE A 151 -23.55 8.84 -34.52
N GLN A 152 -22.84 7.77 -34.90
CA GLN A 152 -22.63 7.42 -36.30
C GLN A 152 -23.95 7.10 -37.02
N GLN A 153 -24.84 6.34 -36.39
CA GLN A 153 -26.18 6.07 -36.93
C GLN A 153 -27.04 7.34 -37.06
N LEU A 154 -27.01 8.23 -36.06
CA LEU A 154 -27.71 9.51 -36.15
C LEU A 154 -27.16 10.38 -37.28
N ASN A 155 -25.84 10.33 -37.53
CA ASN A 155 -25.22 11.04 -38.65
C ASN A 155 -25.70 10.50 -40.00
N GLU A 156 -25.83 9.17 -40.15
CA GLU A 156 -26.40 8.54 -41.35
C GLU A 156 -27.85 8.98 -41.58
N ILE A 157 -28.72 8.88 -40.56
CA ILE A 157 -30.12 9.32 -40.64
C ILE A 157 -30.22 10.82 -40.96
N THR A 158 -29.33 11.64 -40.40
CA THR A 158 -29.30 13.08 -40.67
C THR A 158 -28.95 13.37 -42.14
N GLN A 159 -28.01 12.61 -42.72
CA GLN A 159 -27.67 12.72 -44.13
C GLN A 159 -28.80 12.23 -45.04
N GLU A 160 -29.47 11.12 -44.69
CA GLU A 160 -30.64 10.61 -45.41
C GLU A 160 -31.80 11.62 -45.39
N ASN A 161 -32.09 12.22 -44.23
CA ASN A 161 -33.11 13.26 -44.11
C ASN A 161 -32.79 14.51 -44.94
N ALA A 162 -31.51 14.90 -45.02
CA ALA A 162 -31.08 16.01 -45.86
C ALA A 162 -31.31 15.69 -47.35
N ALA A 163 -30.91 14.50 -47.81
CA ALA A 163 -31.12 14.05 -49.18
C ALA A 163 -32.62 13.94 -49.54
N ALA A 164 -33.42 13.36 -48.66
CA ALA A 164 -34.87 13.27 -48.83
C ALA A 164 -35.53 14.66 -48.88
N SER A 165 -35.03 15.62 -48.11
CA SER A 165 -35.51 17.01 -48.14
C SER A 165 -35.16 17.70 -49.46
N GLU A 166 -33.97 17.45 -50.01
CA GLU A 166 -33.58 17.94 -51.35
C GLU A 166 -34.46 17.32 -52.45
N GLU A 167 -34.73 16.01 -52.39
CA GLU A 167 -35.61 15.33 -53.34
C GLU A 167 -37.06 15.83 -53.25
N LEU A 168 -37.55 16.08 -52.03
CA LEU A 168 -38.86 16.68 -51.79
C LEU A 168 -38.96 18.10 -52.34
N ALA A 169 -37.92 18.94 -52.16
CA ALA A 169 -37.88 20.28 -52.71
C ALA A 169 -37.93 20.26 -54.24
N SER A 170 -37.13 19.40 -54.87
CA SER A 170 -37.15 19.19 -56.33
C SER A 170 -38.50 18.69 -56.85
N SER A 171 -39.13 17.75 -56.13
CA SER A 171 -40.47 17.26 -56.46
C SER A 171 -41.54 18.35 -56.33
N ALA A 172 -41.43 19.21 -55.32
CA ALA A 172 -42.32 20.35 -55.14
C ALA A 172 -42.17 21.39 -56.27
N GLU A 173 -40.96 21.67 -56.73
CA GLU A 173 -40.71 22.51 -57.91
C GLU A 173 -41.34 21.91 -59.18
N MET A 174 -41.11 20.62 -59.46
CA MET A 174 -41.73 19.95 -60.60
C MET A 174 -43.27 19.98 -60.56
N LEU A 175 -43.86 19.76 -59.38
CA LEU A 175 -45.31 19.83 -59.20
C LEU A 175 -45.85 21.25 -59.42
N ALA A 176 -45.12 22.27 -58.97
CA ALA A 176 -45.47 23.67 -59.22
C ALA A 176 -45.46 23.99 -60.72
N ASP A 177 -44.42 23.56 -61.44
CA ASP A 177 -44.30 23.72 -62.90
C ASP A 177 -45.43 23.00 -63.65
N GLN A 178 -45.81 21.80 -63.23
CA GLN A 178 -46.94 21.06 -63.82
C GLN A 178 -48.29 21.71 -63.54
N ALA A 179 -48.50 22.24 -62.34
CA ALA A 179 -49.71 23.00 -62.02
C ALA A 179 -49.81 24.28 -62.87
N GLU A 180 -48.71 24.98 -63.10
CA GLU A 180 -48.66 26.16 -63.96
C GLU A 180 -48.93 25.82 -65.44
N ASN A 181 -48.34 24.73 -65.95
CA ASN A 181 -48.65 24.21 -67.28
C ASN A 181 -50.12 23.83 -67.46
N LEU A 182 -50.72 23.17 -66.46
CA LEU A 182 -52.13 22.80 -66.49
C LEU A 182 -53.03 24.06 -66.49
N LYS A 183 -52.73 25.04 -65.64
CA LYS A 183 -53.44 26.33 -65.58
C LYS A 183 -53.37 27.06 -66.93
N SER A 184 -52.19 27.10 -67.55
CA SER A 184 -51.99 27.65 -68.89
C SER A 184 -52.85 26.92 -69.94
N THR A 185 -52.84 25.59 -69.92
CA THR A 185 -53.62 24.75 -70.85
C THR A 185 -55.13 24.97 -70.72
N ILE A 186 -55.65 25.04 -69.49
CA ILE A 186 -57.08 25.26 -69.23
C ILE A 186 -57.50 26.69 -69.57
N SER A 187 -56.61 27.69 -69.45
CA SER A 187 -56.92 29.09 -69.79
C SER A 187 -57.32 29.32 -71.24
N PHE A 188 -56.96 28.40 -72.14
CA PHE A 188 -57.39 28.41 -73.54
C PHE A 188 -58.89 28.08 -73.70
N PHE A 189 -59.45 27.28 -72.78
CA PHE A 189 -60.86 26.90 -72.80
C PHE A 189 -61.69 27.96 -72.06
N LYS A 190 -62.28 28.91 -72.81
CA LYS A 190 -63.33 29.78 -72.29
C LYS A 190 -64.64 29.00 -72.17
N ILE A 191 -65.27 29.07 -71.00
CA ILE A 191 -66.63 28.60 -70.78
C ILE A 191 -67.54 29.81 -70.91
N ASP A 192 -68.51 29.74 -71.83
CA ASP A 192 -69.54 30.76 -72.05
C ASP A 192 -70.47 30.95 -70.84
#